data_AF-A0A7S4J8N0-F1
#
_entry.id   AF-A0A7S4J8N0-F1
#
_cell.length_a   1.000
_cell.length_b   1.000
_cell.length_c   1.000
_cell.angle_alpha   90.00
_cell.angle_beta   90.00
_cell.angle_gamma   90.00
#
_symmetry.space_group_name_H-M   'P 1'
#
loop_
_entity.id
_entity.type
_entity.pdbx_description
1 polymer ?
#
loop_
_entity_poly.entity_id
_entity_poly.type
_entity_poly.pdbx_seq_one_letter_code
_entity_poly.pdbx_strand_id
1 'polypeptide(L)'
;MDNSRCGFDWDKTKPEDCPDNAPQNSWKGHPFNYFTQGVACAEVEVDVLTGDHRTVAVDLLVDVGSSVNPAIDVGQVEGAFIQGMGWSTLEELVYSDEDHTWVRPKGKLFTAGPGTYKIPAFNDVPESFNVTLLEDAENPFAVHSSKAVGEPPFFLGTSVFYALKDAVRAARMCRKKEHGSDADEEKYFEMRMPATSERVRMFCADDIAIDSIAIGRGGSGDSKEEAVNSFEPKGSH
;
A
#
# COMPACT_ATOMS: atom_id res chain seq x y z
N MET A 1 -5.23 -43.53 7.96
CA MET A 1 -4.62 -42.22 8.24
C MET A 1 -5.75 -41.20 8.21
N ASP A 2 -5.82 -40.34 9.21
CA ASP A 2 -6.87 -39.32 9.29
C ASP A 2 -6.67 -38.29 8.17
N ASN A 3 -7.52 -38.36 7.15
CA ASN A 3 -7.47 -37.46 5.98
C ASN A 3 -7.75 -36.00 6.36
N SER A 4 -8.31 -35.72 7.55
CA SER A 4 -8.64 -34.36 7.99
C SER A 4 -7.41 -33.46 8.22
N ARG A 5 -6.21 -34.04 8.37
CA ARG A 5 -4.96 -33.29 8.63
C ARG A 5 -3.99 -33.25 7.46
N CYS A 6 -4.30 -33.93 6.35
CA CYS A 6 -3.35 -34.16 5.26
C CYS A 6 -3.18 -32.96 4.32
N GLY A 7 -4.01 -31.91 4.43
CA GLY A 7 -3.96 -30.76 3.51
C GLY A 7 -4.14 -31.14 2.04
N PHE A 8 -4.62 -32.36 1.76
CA PHE A 8 -4.81 -32.90 0.42
C PHE A 8 -6.23 -33.46 0.35
N ASP A 9 -7.05 -32.84 -0.49
CA ASP A 9 -8.43 -33.25 -0.73
C ASP A 9 -8.45 -34.30 -1.85
N TRP A 10 -8.50 -35.56 -1.43
CA TRP A 10 -8.50 -36.71 -2.33
C TRP A 10 -9.75 -36.76 -3.22
N ASP A 11 -10.87 -36.22 -2.74
CA ASP A 11 -12.19 -36.28 -3.37
C ASP A 11 -12.44 -35.11 -4.33
N LYS A 12 -11.61 -34.06 -4.27
CA LYS A 12 -11.72 -32.91 -5.17
C LYS A 12 -11.47 -33.29 -6.63
N THR A 13 -12.47 -33.05 -7.47
CA THR A 13 -12.38 -33.27 -8.91
C THR A 13 -11.59 -32.16 -9.60
N LYS A 14 -10.98 -32.49 -10.73
CA LYS A 14 -10.23 -31.54 -11.54
C LYS A 14 -11.18 -30.48 -12.11
N PRO A 15 -10.93 -29.17 -11.93
CA PRO A 15 -11.67 -28.11 -12.61
C PRO A 15 -11.45 -28.17 -14.13
N GLU A 16 -12.47 -27.81 -14.93
CA GLU A 16 -12.42 -27.85 -16.40
C GLU A 16 -11.33 -26.93 -16.97
N ASP A 17 -11.03 -25.82 -16.29
CA ASP A 17 -10.02 -24.83 -16.71
C ASP A 17 -8.56 -25.25 -16.41
N CYS A 18 -8.36 -26.41 -15.78
CA CYS A 18 -7.03 -26.84 -15.37
C CYS A 18 -6.31 -27.64 -16.47
N PRO A 19 -5.04 -27.33 -16.82
CA PRO A 19 -4.30 -28.04 -17.86
C PRO A 19 -4.20 -29.56 -17.61
N ASP A 20 -4.29 -30.38 -18.66
CA ASP A 20 -4.16 -31.86 -18.57
C ASP A 20 -2.79 -32.34 -18.12
N ASN A 21 -1.76 -31.52 -18.28
CA ASN A 21 -0.39 -31.81 -17.86
C ASN A 21 -0.06 -31.25 -16.45
N ALA A 22 -1.00 -30.61 -15.76
CA ALA A 22 -0.74 -30.03 -14.46
C ALA A 22 -0.64 -31.13 -13.38
N PRO A 23 0.31 -31.01 -12.42
CA PRO A 23 0.45 -31.98 -11.35
C PRO A 23 -0.78 -31.96 -10.42
N GLN A 24 -1.14 -33.11 -9.83
CA GLN A 24 -2.39 -33.26 -9.07
C GLN A 24 -2.55 -32.31 -7.88
N ASN A 25 -1.44 -31.83 -7.31
CA ASN A 25 -1.44 -30.84 -6.23
C ASN A 25 -1.90 -29.45 -6.69
N SER A 26 -1.96 -29.18 -8.00
CA SER A 26 -2.39 -27.90 -8.55
C SER A 26 -3.86 -27.56 -8.29
N TRP A 27 -4.71 -28.53 -7.96
CA TRP A 27 -6.12 -28.29 -7.63
C TRP A 27 -6.64 -29.04 -6.39
N LYS A 28 -5.90 -30.05 -5.92
CA LYS A 28 -6.27 -30.87 -4.75
C LYS A 28 -5.63 -30.45 -3.42
N GLY A 29 -4.62 -29.57 -3.45
CA GLY A 29 -3.96 -29.11 -2.23
C GLY A 29 -4.76 -28.05 -1.46
N HIS A 30 -4.74 -28.13 -0.13
CA HIS A 30 -5.06 -27.07 0.80
C HIS A 30 -3.74 -26.48 1.33
N PRO A 31 -3.21 -25.41 0.71
CA PRO A 31 -1.93 -24.83 1.11
C PRO A 31 -1.99 -24.10 2.47
N PHE A 32 -3.18 -23.69 2.90
CA PHE A 32 -3.40 -22.94 4.15
C PHE A 32 -4.41 -23.65 5.04
N ASN A 33 -4.15 -23.67 6.35
CA ASN A 33 -5.03 -24.30 7.35
C ASN A 33 -6.22 -23.40 7.74
N TYR A 34 -6.04 -22.09 7.71
CA TYR A 34 -7.07 -21.07 7.95
C TYR A 34 -6.60 -19.74 7.36
N PHE A 35 -7.50 -18.76 7.27
CA PHE A 35 -7.19 -17.40 6.85
C PHE A 35 -7.52 -16.42 7.97
N THR A 36 -6.64 -15.44 8.15
CA THR A 36 -6.90 -14.25 8.95
C THR A 36 -7.55 -13.21 8.06
N GLN A 37 -8.59 -12.52 8.55
CA GLN A 37 -9.29 -11.47 7.82
C GLN A 37 -9.19 -10.16 8.60
N GLY A 38 -9.25 -9.05 7.89
CA GLY A 38 -9.26 -7.75 8.52
C GLY A 38 -9.70 -6.67 7.53
N VAL A 39 -10.22 -5.58 8.07
CA VAL A 39 -10.64 -4.40 7.32
C VAL A 39 -10.00 -3.18 7.96
N ALA A 40 -9.58 -2.23 7.13
CA ALA A 40 -9.03 -0.96 7.54
C ALA A 40 -9.72 0.18 6.80
N CYS A 41 -10.05 1.23 7.54
CA CYS A 41 -10.43 2.52 7.00
C CYS A 41 -9.39 3.54 7.44
N ALA A 42 -8.87 4.33 6.50
CA ALA A 42 -7.89 5.36 6.77
C ALA A 42 -8.33 6.68 6.17
N GLU A 43 -8.12 7.76 6.91
CA GLU A 43 -8.35 9.14 6.49
C GLU A 43 -7.03 9.89 6.51
N VAL A 44 -6.77 10.67 5.46
CA VAL A 44 -5.54 11.42 5.29
C VAL A 44 -5.85 12.85 4.88
N GLU A 45 -4.97 13.76 5.27
CA GLU A 45 -4.96 15.13 4.78
C GLU A 45 -3.64 15.38 4.06
N VAL A 46 -3.73 15.94 2.85
CA VAL A 46 -2.60 16.19 1.97
C VAL A 46 -2.44 17.69 1.75
N ASP A 47 -1.23 18.20 1.96
CA ASP A 47 -0.84 19.51 1.47
C ASP A 47 -0.46 19.41 -0.01
N VAL A 48 -1.35 19.88 -0.89
CA VAL A 48 -1.19 19.81 -2.35
C VAL A 48 -0.01 20.63 -2.88
N LEU A 49 0.51 21.59 -2.09
CA LEU A 49 1.62 22.46 -2.51
C LEU A 49 2.99 21.88 -2.15
N THR A 50 3.08 21.09 -1.09
CA THR A 50 4.33 20.47 -0.62
C THR A 50 4.39 18.96 -0.89
N GLY A 51 3.24 18.31 -1.02
CA GLY A 51 3.08 16.86 -1.05
C GLY A 51 3.17 16.18 0.31
N ASP A 52 3.34 16.97 1.39
CA ASP A 52 3.31 16.43 2.74
C ASP A 52 1.90 15.93 3.09
N HIS A 53 1.83 14.94 3.98
CA HIS A 53 0.56 14.38 4.38
C HIS A 53 0.56 13.94 5.84
N ARG A 54 -0.62 13.97 6.45
CA ARG A 54 -0.87 13.42 7.79
C ARG A 54 -1.97 12.39 7.74
N THR A 55 -1.83 11.34 8.55
CA THR A 55 -2.89 10.35 8.76
C THR A 55 -3.77 10.84 9.91
N VAL A 56 -5.00 11.22 9.60
CA VAL A 56 -5.94 11.83 10.56
C VAL A 56 -6.56 10.76 11.45
N ALA A 57 -7.08 9.70 10.83
CA ALA A 57 -7.75 8.63 11.53
C ALA A 57 -7.53 7.28 10.84
N VAL A 58 -7.42 6.22 11.65
CA VAL A 58 -7.42 4.84 11.19
C VAL A 58 -8.31 4.00 12.09
N ASP A 59 -9.23 3.26 11.48
CA ASP A 59 -10.07 2.28 12.14
C ASP A 59 -9.76 0.88 11.58
N LEU A 60 -9.36 -0.04 12.46
CA LEU A 60 -9.05 -1.42 12.13
C LEU A 60 -10.05 -2.37 12.79
N LEU A 61 -10.55 -3.32 12.02
CA LEU A 61 -11.28 -4.49 12.52
C LEU A 61 -10.56 -5.76 12.05
N VAL A 62 -9.99 -6.52 12.98
CA VAL A 62 -9.18 -7.71 12.64
C VAL A 62 -9.72 -8.96 13.32
N ASP A 63 -9.87 -10.03 12.55
CA ASP A 63 -10.28 -11.35 13.02
C ASP A 63 -9.03 -12.14 13.46
N VAL A 64 -8.76 -12.11 14.77
CA VAL A 64 -7.66 -12.85 15.41
C VAL A 64 -8.13 -14.16 16.08
N GLY A 65 -9.40 -14.53 15.88
CA GLY A 65 -10.06 -15.60 16.61
C GLY A 65 -10.20 -15.32 18.11
N SER A 66 -10.16 -16.36 18.93
CA SER A 66 -10.13 -16.22 20.40
C SER A 66 -8.72 -15.82 20.83
N SER A 67 -8.52 -14.52 21.05
CA SER A 67 -7.23 -13.97 21.45
C SER A 67 -6.76 -14.54 22.79
N VAL A 68 -5.53 -15.02 22.84
CA VAL A 68 -4.90 -15.52 24.07
C VAL A 68 -4.49 -14.35 24.98
N ASN A 69 -4.04 -13.24 24.38
CA ASN A 69 -3.73 -12.00 25.09
C ASN A 69 -4.07 -10.80 24.19
N PRO A 70 -5.24 -10.17 24.40
CA PRO A 70 -5.70 -9.06 23.57
C PRO A 70 -4.71 -7.89 23.51
N ALA A 71 -3.97 -7.62 24.59
CA ALA A 71 -3.02 -6.51 24.62
C ALA A 71 -1.80 -6.75 23.71
N ILE A 72 -1.33 -8.00 23.61
CA ILE A 72 -0.23 -8.35 22.72
C ILE A 72 -0.71 -8.35 21.27
N ASP A 73 -1.90 -8.90 21.03
CA ASP A 73 -2.46 -9.00 19.67
C ASP A 73 -2.76 -7.60 19.10
N VAL A 74 -3.30 -6.68 19.91
CA VAL A 74 -3.46 -5.27 19.51
C VAL A 74 -2.11 -4.64 19.17
N GLY A 75 -1.08 -4.83 20.00
CA GLY A 75 0.26 -4.29 19.70
C GLY A 75 0.89 -4.86 18.43
N GLN A 76 0.60 -6.13 18.09
CA GLN A 76 1.00 -6.73 16.80
C GLN A 76 0.26 -6.09 15.63
N VAL A 77 -1.06 -5.89 15.76
CA VAL A 77 -1.87 -5.23 14.73
C VAL A 77 -1.39 -3.80 14.48
N GLU A 78 -1.18 -3.02 15.54
CA GLU A 78 -0.67 -1.66 15.46
C GLU A 78 0.72 -1.61 14.82
N GLY A 79 1.65 -2.45 15.30
CA GLY A 79 3.01 -2.50 14.79
C GLY A 79 3.08 -2.91 13.31
N ALA A 80 2.34 -3.94 12.93
CA ALA A 80 2.28 -4.40 11.54
C ALA A 80 1.62 -3.35 10.64
N PHE A 81 0.54 -2.70 11.09
CA PHE A 81 -0.11 -1.63 10.33
C PHE A 81 0.85 -0.46 10.07
N ILE A 82 1.58 0.01 11.09
CA ILE A 82 2.54 1.11 10.94
C ILE A 82 3.69 0.74 10.01
N GLN A 83 4.18 -0.51 10.07
CA GLN A 83 5.18 -1.00 9.11
C GLN A 83 4.64 -1.01 7.67
N GLY A 84 3.40 -1.45 7.47
CA GLY A 84 2.75 -1.45 6.16
C GLY A 84 2.49 -0.05 5.63
N MET A 85 2.09 0.87 6.51
CA MET A 85 1.94 2.28 6.20
C MET A 85 3.29 2.85 5.73
N GLY A 86 4.35 2.67 6.53
CA GLY A 86 5.71 3.08 6.18
C GLY A 86 6.17 2.55 4.83
N TRP A 87 6.00 1.24 4.60
CA TRP A 87 6.29 0.60 3.32
C TRP A 87 5.56 1.23 2.12
N SER A 88 4.31 1.66 2.32
CA SER A 88 3.48 2.20 1.24
C SER A 88 3.57 3.72 1.05
N THR A 89 4.07 4.49 2.03
CA THR A 89 4.08 5.97 1.99
C THR A 89 5.44 6.63 2.22
N LEU A 90 6.34 6.04 3.00
CA LEU A 90 7.57 6.70 3.49
C LEU A 90 8.86 6.01 3.05
N GLU A 91 8.91 4.69 3.14
CA GLU A 91 10.13 3.91 3.07
C GLU A 91 10.59 3.69 1.62
N GLU A 92 11.67 4.37 1.22
CA GLU A 92 12.22 4.30 -0.12
C GLU A 92 13.66 3.79 -0.16
N LEU A 93 13.91 2.81 -1.04
CA LEU A 93 15.24 2.28 -1.31
C LEU A 93 15.81 2.92 -2.57
N VAL A 94 16.86 3.72 -2.41
CA VAL A 94 17.53 4.37 -3.55
C VAL A 94 18.85 3.67 -3.82
N TYR A 95 19.00 3.16 -5.05
CA TYR A 95 20.23 2.54 -5.54
C TYR A 95 20.89 3.43 -6.59
N SER A 96 22.18 3.21 -6.82
CA SER A 96 22.86 3.78 -7.99
C SER A 96 22.41 3.05 -9.26
N ASP A 97 21.42 3.63 -9.92
CA ASP A 97 20.78 3.18 -11.16
C ASP A 97 20.89 4.28 -12.26
N GLU A 98 20.10 4.15 -13.33
CA GLU A 98 20.08 5.12 -14.44
C GLU A 98 19.43 6.46 -14.05
N ASP A 99 18.55 6.44 -13.06
CA ASP A 99 17.81 7.59 -12.56
C ASP A 99 18.63 8.39 -11.52
N HIS A 100 19.43 7.68 -10.73
CA HIS A 100 20.25 8.18 -9.62
C HIS A 100 21.74 8.20 -9.96
N THR A 101 22.09 8.78 -11.11
CA THR A 101 23.49 8.87 -11.61
C THR A 101 24.46 9.63 -10.68
N TRP A 102 23.93 10.38 -9.71
CA TRP A 102 24.67 11.10 -8.69
C TRP A 102 25.19 10.18 -7.57
N VAL A 103 24.59 9.00 -7.38
CA VAL A 103 25.10 7.96 -6.48
C VAL A 103 26.18 7.17 -7.21
N ARG A 104 27.36 6.99 -6.61
CA ARG A 104 28.47 6.19 -7.18
C ARG A 104 29.12 5.29 -6.13
N PRO A 105 29.66 4.11 -6.53
CA PRO A 105 29.61 3.46 -7.86
C PRO A 105 28.23 2.84 -8.18
N LYS A 106 28.02 2.43 -9.45
CA LYS A 106 26.80 1.73 -9.92
C LYS A 106 26.45 0.53 -9.04
N GLY A 107 25.17 0.35 -8.73
CA GLY A 107 24.66 -0.73 -7.88
C GLY A 107 24.83 -0.52 -6.37
N LYS A 108 25.38 0.63 -5.93
CA LYS A 108 25.49 0.94 -4.49
C LYS A 108 24.15 1.41 -3.91
N LEU A 109 23.76 0.88 -2.77
CA LEU A 109 22.65 1.39 -1.95
C LEU A 109 23.02 2.75 -1.34
N PHE A 110 22.20 3.76 -1.59
CA PHE A 110 22.33 5.09 -0.99
C PHE A 110 21.63 5.18 0.38
N THR A 111 20.43 4.60 0.49
CA THR A 111 19.63 4.61 1.72
C THR A 111 20.08 3.53 2.72
N ALA A 112 21.36 3.55 3.10
CA ALA A 112 21.99 2.52 3.95
C ALA A 112 21.95 2.84 5.46
N GLY A 113 21.14 3.82 5.89
CA GLY A 113 21.03 4.16 7.31
C GLY A 113 19.87 5.13 7.60
N PRO A 114 19.54 5.37 8.89
CA PRO A 114 18.36 6.13 9.31
C PRO A 114 18.40 7.62 8.90
N GLY A 115 19.58 8.13 8.53
CA GLY A 115 19.74 9.46 7.96
C GLY A 115 19.08 9.59 6.58
N THR A 116 19.09 8.53 5.79
CA THR A 116 18.65 8.51 4.39
C THR A 116 17.47 7.57 4.13
N TYR A 117 17.28 6.53 4.94
CA TYR A 117 16.10 5.67 4.96
C TYR A 117 15.16 6.09 6.10
N LYS A 118 13.94 6.51 5.76
CA LYS A 118 12.97 7.05 6.74
C LYS A 118 11.89 6.02 7.03
N ILE A 119 11.98 5.44 8.22
CA ILE A 119 10.89 4.64 8.81
C ILE A 119 9.88 5.58 9.48
N PRO A 120 8.63 5.14 9.67
CA PRO A 120 7.64 5.87 10.46
C PRO A 120 8.18 6.25 11.84
N ALA A 121 8.12 7.54 12.15
CA ALA A 121 8.41 8.11 13.45
C ALA A 121 7.12 8.33 14.25
N PHE A 122 7.25 8.77 15.50
CA PHE A 122 6.10 9.02 16.39
C PHE A 122 5.09 10.04 15.83
N ASN A 123 5.54 10.96 14.98
CA ASN A 123 4.67 11.98 14.38
C ASN A 123 3.90 11.47 13.15
N ASP A 124 4.28 10.31 12.61
CA ASP A 124 3.64 9.73 11.42
C ASP A 124 2.48 8.78 11.79
N VAL A 125 2.35 8.45 13.09
CA VAL A 125 1.27 7.61 13.63
C VAL A 125 -0.07 8.36 13.49
N PRO A 126 -1.18 7.67 13.16
CA PRO A 126 -2.49 8.31 13.05
C PRO A 126 -2.89 9.07 14.33
N GLU A 127 -3.45 10.27 14.19
CA GLU A 127 -3.90 11.06 15.35
C GLU A 127 -5.00 10.33 16.14
N SER A 128 -5.93 9.69 15.43
CA SER A 128 -6.89 8.75 15.98
C SER A 128 -6.58 7.34 15.47
N PHE A 129 -6.17 6.43 16.34
CA PHE A 129 -5.87 5.05 15.98
C PHE A 129 -6.73 4.06 16.78
N ASN A 130 -7.77 3.53 16.13
CA ASN A 130 -8.72 2.60 16.75
C ASN A 130 -8.52 1.18 16.24
N VAL A 131 -8.25 0.25 17.15
CA VAL A 131 -8.11 -1.18 16.82
C VAL A 131 -9.19 -1.98 17.54
N THR A 132 -10.01 -2.68 16.77
CA THR A 132 -11.05 -3.58 17.27
C THR A 132 -10.72 -5.01 16.83
N LEU A 133 -10.77 -5.94 17.78
CA LEU A 133 -10.66 -7.37 17.51
C LEU A 133 -12.06 -7.94 17.34
N LEU A 134 -12.28 -8.75 16.31
CA LEU A 134 -13.58 -9.36 16.04
C LEU A 134 -13.94 -10.36 17.16
N GLU A 135 -15.07 -10.14 17.82
CA GLU A 135 -15.61 -11.04 18.84
C GLU A 135 -16.30 -12.27 18.22
N ASP A 136 -16.40 -13.36 18.98
CA ASP A 136 -17.13 -14.60 18.61
C ASP A 136 -16.68 -15.31 17.32
N ALA A 137 -15.42 -15.10 16.89
CA ALA A 137 -14.83 -15.72 15.70
C ALA A 137 -13.99 -16.98 16.02
N GLU A 138 -14.59 -17.99 16.68
CA GLU A 138 -13.83 -19.20 17.07
C GLU A 138 -13.22 -19.95 15.87
N ASN A 139 -11.92 -20.25 15.94
CA ASN A 139 -11.21 -21.05 14.94
C ASN A 139 -10.98 -22.50 15.43
N PRO A 140 -11.83 -23.48 15.07
CA PRO A 140 -11.74 -24.84 15.60
C PRO A 140 -10.46 -25.61 15.19
N PHE A 141 -9.66 -25.08 14.26
CA PHE A 141 -8.47 -25.73 13.72
C PHE A 141 -7.14 -25.32 14.37
N ALA A 142 -7.14 -24.27 15.20
CA ALA A 142 -5.94 -23.74 15.83
C ALA A 142 -5.92 -23.95 17.36
N VAL A 143 -4.71 -24.00 17.93
CA VAL A 143 -4.53 -24.13 19.39
C VAL A 143 -5.21 -22.95 20.09
N HIS A 144 -6.11 -23.25 21.04
CA HIS A 144 -6.95 -22.28 21.74
C HIS A 144 -7.86 -21.41 20.86
N SER A 145 -8.22 -21.87 19.65
CA SER A 145 -9.07 -21.11 18.73
C SER A 145 -8.51 -19.75 18.27
N SER A 146 -7.18 -19.56 18.36
CA SER A 146 -6.47 -18.35 17.94
C SER A 146 -6.11 -18.33 16.44
N LYS A 147 -5.77 -17.16 15.90
CA LYS A 147 -5.23 -17.00 14.53
C LYS A 147 -3.91 -16.24 14.55
N ALA A 148 -3.04 -16.53 13.57
CA ALA A 148 -1.81 -15.77 13.39
C ALA A 148 -2.14 -14.29 13.06
N VAL A 149 -1.54 -13.37 13.83
CA VAL A 149 -1.81 -11.92 13.79
C VAL A 149 -0.65 -11.08 13.25
N GLY A 150 0.57 -11.61 13.17
CA GLY A 150 1.76 -10.78 12.91
C GLY A 150 1.88 -10.17 11.51
N GLU A 151 1.56 -10.93 10.46
CA GLU A 151 1.70 -10.48 9.07
C GLU A 151 0.42 -9.93 8.44
N PRO A 152 -0.79 -10.47 8.70
CA PRO A 152 -2.01 -10.02 8.02
C PRO A 152 -2.32 -8.51 8.13
N PRO A 153 -2.09 -7.84 9.27
CA PRO A 153 -2.35 -6.40 9.40
C PRO A 153 -1.33 -5.52 8.65
N PHE A 154 -0.19 -6.06 8.19
CA PHE A 154 0.77 -5.30 7.39
C PHE A 154 0.12 -4.74 6.12
N PHE A 155 -0.63 -5.57 5.40
CA PHE A 155 -1.26 -5.12 4.16
C PHE A 155 -2.35 -4.07 4.40
N LEU A 156 -2.97 -4.04 5.58
CA LEU A 156 -3.97 -3.05 5.95
C LEU A 156 -3.40 -1.62 5.97
N GLY A 157 -2.08 -1.46 6.19
CA GLY A 157 -1.38 -0.17 6.09
C GLY A 157 -1.50 0.48 4.71
N THR A 158 -1.71 -0.31 3.65
CA THR A 158 -1.93 0.22 2.28
C THR A 158 -3.23 1.02 2.12
N SER A 159 -4.15 0.94 3.10
CA SER A 159 -5.34 1.80 3.14
C SER A 159 -4.97 3.29 3.12
N VAL A 160 -3.87 3.68 3.78
CA VAL A 160 -3.34 5.04 3.77
C VAL A 160 -2.91 5.46 2.36
N PHE A 161 -2.22 4.57 1.64
CA PHE A 161 -1.85 4.81 0.24
C PHE A 161 -3.07 5.05 -0.66
N TYR A 162 -4.13 4.25 -0.51
CA TYR A 162 -5.35 4.44 -1.29
C TYR A 162 -6.10 5.72 -0.91
N ALA A 163 -6.11 6.09 0.38
CA ALA A 163 -6.66 7.35 0.84
C ALA A 163 -5.88 8.55 0.25
N LEU A 164 -4.55 8.47 0.17
CA LEU A 164 -3.72 9.47 -0.51
C LEU A 164 -4.05 9.56 -1.99
N LYS A 165 -4.23 8.42 -2.66
CA LYS A 165 -4.63 8.41 -4.07
C LYS A 165 -5.98 9.09 -4.30
N ASP A 166 -6.93 8.90 -3.38
CA ASP A 166 -8.23 9.56 -3.45
C ASP A 166 -8.12 11.08 -3.19
N ALA A 167 -7.32 11.49 -2.20
CA ALA A 167 -7.04 12.91 -1.94
C ALA A 167 -6.39 13.62 -3.14
N VAL A 168 -5.40 12.98 -3.79
CA VAL A 168 -4.76 13.48 -5.01
C VAL A 168 -5.76 13.57 -6.16
N ARG A 169 -6.63 12.58 -6.33
CA ARG A 169 -7.70 12.60 -7.32
C ARG A 169 -8.63 13.79 -7.09
N ALA A 170 -9.05 14.03 -5.84
CA ALA A 170 -9.90 15.15 -5.48
C ALA A 170 -9.22 16.50 -5.77
N ALA A 171 -7.93 16.65 -5.44
CA ALA A 171 -7.16 17.86 -5.76
C ALA A 171 -7.14 18.17 -7.27
N ARG A 172 -6.95 17.15 -8.10
CA ARG A 172 -6.95 17.29 -9.57
C ARG A 172 -8.32 17.67 -10.13
N MET A 173 -9.39 17.09 -9.59
CA MET A 173 -10.77 17.43 -9.94
C MET A 173 -11.10 18.88 -9.59
N CYS A 174 -10.72 19.34 -8.39
CA CYS A 174 -10.91 20.74 -7.97
C CYS A 174 -10.24 21.71 -8.94
N ARG A 175 -8.99 21.45 -9.34
CA ARG A 175 -8.26 22.26 -10.33
C ARG A 175 -8.98 22.32 -11.68
N LYS A 176 -9.44 21.18 -12.20
CA LYS A 176 -10.18 21.13 -13.49
C LYS A 176 -11.45 21.98 -13.46
N LYS A 177 -12.17 21.92 -12.34
CA LYS A 177 -13.37 22.73 -12.10
C LYS A 177 -13.07 24.23 -12.12
N GLU A 178 -11.97 24.65 -11.49
CA GLU A 178 -11.51 26.05 -11.51
C GLU A 178 -11.16 26.53 -12.92
N HIS A 179 -10.60 25.64 -13.75
CA HIS A 179 -10.24 25.92 -15.14
C HIS A 179 -11.41 25.74 -16.12
N GLY A 180 -12.64 25.54 -15.62
CA GLY A 180 -13.85 25.42 -16.45
C GLY A 180 -13.90 24.16 -17.32
N SER A 181 -13.12 23.14 -16.99
CA SER A 181 -13.14 21.83 -17.65
C SER A 181 -14.11 20.88 -16.95
N ASP A 182 -14.65 19.89 -17.66
CA ASP A 182 -15.54 18.87 -17.07
C ASP A 182 -14.77 18.08 -15.99
N ALA A 183 -15.12 18.33 -14.73
CA ALA A 183 -14.49 17.71 -13.57
C ALA A 183 -14.86 16.22 -13.39
N ASP A 184 -15.91 15.75 -14.06
CA ASP A 184 -16.44 14.39 -13.92
C ASP A 184 -15.63 13.33 -14.72
N GLU A 185 -14.72 13.75 -15.61
CA GLU A 185 -13.85 12.85 -16.39
C GLU A 185 -12.39 12.93 -15.94
N GLU A 186 -12.10 12.63 -14.67
CA GLU A 186 -10.70 12.37 -14.29
C GLU A 186 -10.25 11.02 -14.87
N LYS A 187 -9.39 11.10 -15.89
CA LYS A 187 -8.72 9.93 -16.47
C LYS A 187 -7.92 9.20 -15.40
N TYR A 188 -7.90 7.87 -15.48
CA TYR A 188 -7.07 7.04 -14.63
C TYR A 188 -5.62 7.53 -14.63
N PHE A 189 -5.04 7.67 -13.43
CA PHE A 189 -3.61 7.90 -13.24
C PHE A 189 -2.99 6.76 -12.41
N GLU A 190 -1.79 6.36 -12.81
CA GLU A 190 -0.99 5.38 -12.08
C GLU A 190 -0.24 6.10 -10.95
N MET A 191 -0.35 5.56 -9.74
CA MET A 191 0.41 6.01 -8.58
C MET A 191 1.15 4.79 -8.06
N ARG A 192 2.48 4.91 -7.92
CA ARG A 192 3.34 3.82 -7.43
C ARG A 192 3.67 4.01 -5.95
N MET A 193 3.82 2.89 -5.26
CA MET A 193 4.38 2.86 -3.92
C MET A 193 5.92 2.97 -3.98
N PRO A 194 6.57 3.60 -2.99
CA PRO A 194 5.96 4.34 -1.88
C PRO A 194 5.44 5.72 -2.32
N ALA A 195 4.29 6.14 -1.78
CA ALA A 195 3.70 7.46 -2.00
C ALA A 195 4.41 8.56 -1.20
N THR A 196 5.69 8.78 -1.50
CA THR A 196 6.50 9.82 -0.85
C THR A 196 5.98 11.21 -1.17
N SER A 197 6.35 12.21 -0.36
CA SER A 197 5.90 13.59 -0.55
C SER A 197 6.26 14.13 -1.95
N GLU A 198 7.41 13.76 -2.49
CA GLU A 198 7.77 14.07 -3.88
C GLU A 198 6.76 13.49 -4.86
N ARG A 199 6.47 12.19 -4.77
CA ARG A 199 5.51 11.52 -5.68
C ARG A 199 4.13 12.16 -5.56
N VAL A 200 3.62 12.33 -4.33
CA VAL A 200 2.32 12.95 -4.06
C VAL A 200 2.25 14.35 -4.67
N ARG A 201 3.28 15.19 -4.45
CA ARG A 201 3.33 16.55 -4.99
C ARG A 201 3.25 16.59 -6.51
N MET A 202 3.99 15.71 -7.17
CA MET A 202 4.02 15.65 -8.64
C MET A 202 2.69 15.14 -9.20
N PHE A 203 2.01 14.23 -8.50
CA PHE A 203 0.72 13.70 -8.94
C PHE A 203 -0.45 14.67 -8.80
N CYS A 204 -0.36 15.69 -7.94
CA CYS A 204 -1.37 16.77 -7.85
C CYS A 204 -1.55 17.54 -9.17
N ALA A 205 -0.56 17.52 -10.06
CA ALA A 205 -0.67 17.99 -11.45
C ALA A 205 -1.19 19.43 -11.61
N ASP A 206 -0.79 20.32 -10.71
CA ASP A 206 -1.04 21.76 -10.83
C ASP A 206 -0.10 22.43 -11.84
N ASP A 207 -0.31 23.72 -12.12
CA ASP A 207 0.47 24.44 -13.12
C ASP A 207 1.97 24.45 -12.78
N ILE A 208 2.30 24.49 -11.48
CA ILE A 208 3.68 24.42 -10.99
C ILE A 208 4.30 23.05 -11.30
N ALA A 209 3.59 21.94 -11.03
CA ALA A 209 4.07 20.60 -11.37
C ALA A 209 4.19 20.43 -12.89
N ILE A 210 3.20 20.89 -13.67
CA ILE A 210 3.22 20.81 -15.13
C ILE A 210 4.41 21.56 -15.72
N ASP A 211 4.65 22.80 -15.27
CA ASP A 211 5.74 23.61 -15.78
C ASP A 211 7.12 23.08 -15.34
N SER A 212 7.23 22.54 -14.13
CA SER A 212 8.47 21.90 -13.68
C SER A 212 8.82 20.64 -14.49
N ILE A 213 7.81 19.82 -14.85
CA ILE A 213 7.98 18.67 -15.74
C ILE A 213 8.38 19.13 -17.15
N ALA A 214 7.72 20.16 -17.68
CA ALA A 214 8.01 20.70 -19.01
C ALA A 214 9.46 21.23 -19.11
N ILE A 215 9.93 21.94 -18.09
CA ILE A 215 11.32 22.40 -17.99
C ILE A 215 12.28 21.20 -17.91
N GLY A 216 11.97 20.20 -17.07
CA GLY A 216 12.79 19.01 -16.90
C GLY A 216 12.95 18.16 -18.18
N ARG A 217 11.94 18.14 -19.05
CA ARG A 217 11.94 17.39 -20.33
C ARG A 217 12.43 18.20 -21.54
N GLY A 218 12.66 19.51 -21.40
CA GLY A 218 13.21 20.37 -22.46
C GLY A 218 12.29 20.61 -23.67
N GLY A 219 10.96 20.51 -23.51
CA GLY A 219 9.98 20.60 -24.61
C GLY A 219 8.96 21.74 -24.50
N SER A 220 8.74 22.46 -25.61
CA SER A 220 7.66 23.44 -25.81
C SER A 220 6.30 22.78 -26.02
N GLY A 221 5.25 23.43 -25.51
CA GLY A 221 3.92 22.86 -25.24
C GLY A 221 3.17 22.22 -26.41
N ASP A 222 2.51 21.11 -26.07
CA ASP A 222 1.17 20.67 -26.51
C ASP A 222 0.79 19.30 -25.89
N SER A 223 1.71 18.64 -25.15
CA SER A 223 1.51 17.36 -24.45
C SER A 223 1.56 17.45 -22.91
N LYS A 224 1.17 18.60 -22.34
CA LYS A 224 1.38 18.92 -20.91
C LYS A 224 0.62 18.00 -19.94
N GLU A 225 -0.66 17.68 -20.19
CA GLU A 225 -1.44 16.85 -19.24
C GLU A 225 -1.17 15.35 -19.35
N GLU A 226 -0.89 14.82 -20.54
CA GLU A 226 -0.45 13.42 -20.68
C GLU A 226 0.92 13.20 -20.04
N ALA A 227 1.81 14.21 -20.13
CA ALA A 227 3.12 14.16 -19.52
C ALA A 227 3.09 14.03 -17.99
N VAL A 228 2.07 14.58 -17.31
CA VAL A 228 1.91 14.44 -15.84
C VAL A 228 1.27 13.12 -15.44
N ASN A 229 0.32 12.62 -16.23
CA ASN A 229 -0.30 11.31 -15.99
C ASN A 229 0.67 10.14 -16.14
N SER A 230 1.69 10.31 -16.98
CA SER A 230 2.79 9.37 -17.16
C SER A 230 4.08 9.87 -16.51
N PHE A 231 4.01 10.87 -15.62
CA PHE A 231 5.21 11.37 -14.95
C PHE A 231 5.59 10.41 -13.85
N GLU A 232 6.70 9.72 -14.07
CA GLU A 232 7.37 8.95 -13.06
C GLU A 232 8.51 9.79 -12.50
N PRO A 233 8.49 10.14 -11.20
CA PRO A 233 9.68 10.69 -10.55
C PRO A 233 10.80 9.66 -10.64
N LYS A 234 12.01 10.14 -10.92
CA LYS A 234 13.22 9.33 -11.12
C LYS A 234 13.39 8.36 -9.95
N GLY A 235 13.58 7.07 -10.22
CA GLY A 235 13.69 6.04 -9.16
C GLY A 235 12.42 5.22 -8.90
N SER A 236 11.46 5.21 -9.82
CA SER A 236 10.17 4.51 -9.75
C SER A 236 10.20 3.03 -10.21
N HIS A 237 11.39 2.43 -10.35
CA HIS A 237 11.61 1.10 -10.92
C HIS A 237 12.21 0.09 -9.94
#